data_AF-A0A357CFX4-F1
#
_entry.id   AF-A0A357CFX4-F1
#
_cell.length_a   1.000
_cell.length_b   1.000
_cell.length_c   1.000
_cell.angle_alpha   90.00
_cell.angle_beta   90.00
_cell.angle_gamma   90.00
#
_symmetry.space_group_name_H-M   'P 1'
#
loop_
_entity.id
_entity.type
_entity.pdbx_description
1 polymer ?
#
loop_
_entity_poly.entity_id
_entity_poly.type
_entity_poly.pdbx_seq_one_letter_code
_entity_poly.pdbx_strand_id
1 'polypeptide(L)'
;MEGQACRHGLRAAGGFVLPASVLVHDALAHVAAGLAPEFWQAALNSLLLAGAAAVLAVGFAVVLAYARRQTRSKLIQAASTLPAISYAVPGTVLAVGLLIPLASLDNGIDALMRSLFGLSTGLLFSGTAFAIVLAYTIRFLAASLGAVEAGLSKISHNIDAAARTLGASVSEMLFKVHLPCYGPRSAPPRSLSSWIR
;
A
#
# COMPACT_ATOMS: atom_id res chain seq x y z
N MET A 1 -19.59 -3.24 38.28
CA MET A 1 -19.35 -3.22 36.82
C MET A 1 -18.01 -3.86 36.41
N GLU A 2 -17.08 -4.14 37.33
CA GLU A 2 -15.78 -4.79 37.02
C GLU A 2 -15.87 -6.28 36.62
N GLY A 3 -16.89 -7.01 37.08
CA GLY A 3 -17.03 -8.45 36.80
C GLY A 3 -17.39 -8.79 35.34
N GLN A 4 -17.96 -7.86 34.58
CA GLN A 4 -18.32 -8.09 33.17
C GLN A 4 -17.12 -7.92 32.22
N ALA A 5 -16.21 -6.98 32.48
CA ALA A 5 -15.01 -6.77 31.67
C ALA A 5 -14.06 -7.98 31.71
N CYS A 6 -13.90 -8.60 32.89
CA CYS A 6 -13.03 -9.76 33.08
C CYS A 6 -13.54 -11.02 32.34
N ARG A 7 -14.86 -11.24 32.27
CA ARG A 7 -15.46 -12.36 31.51
C ARG A 7 -15.34 -12.21 30.00
N HIS A 8 -15.34 -10.99 29.47
CA HIS A 8 -15.12 -10.75 28.04
C HIS A 8 -13.64 -10.89 27.65
N GLY A 9 -12.72 -10.41 28.50
CA GLY A 9 -11.28 -10.59 28.31
C GLY A 9 -10.86 -12.06 28.29
N LEU A 10 -11.42 -12.90 29.17
CA LEU A 10 -11.11 -14.33 29.24
C LEU A 10 -11.57 -15.10 27.98
N ARG A 11 -12.72 -14.73 27.40
CA ARG A 11 -13.22 -15.34 26.15
C ARG A 11 -12.39 -14.90 24.93
N ALA A 12 -12.00 -13.62 24.89
CA ALA A 12 -11.15 -13.09 23.84
C ALA A 12 -9.74 -13.71 23.88
N ALA A 13 -9.17 -13.83 25.08
CA ALA A 13 -7.90 -14.52 25.29
C ALA A 13 -8.01 -16.00 24.91
N GLY A 14 -9.05 -16.72 25.35
CA GLY A 14 -9.26 -18.12 24.98
C GLY A 14 -9.38 -18.34 23.46
N GLY A 15 -10.04 -17.42 22.75
CA GLY A 15 -10.19 -17.47 21.29
C GLY A 15 -8.89 -17.25 20.50
N PHE A 16 -7.90 -16.57 21.08
CA PHE A 16 -6.58 -16.38 20.47
C PHE A 16 -5.56 -17.42 20.93
N VAL A 17 -5.58 -17.78 22.22
CA VAL A 17 -4.59 -18.67 22.84
C VAL A 17 -4.69 -20.09 22.30
N LEU A 18 -5.91 -20.61 22.07
CA LEU A 18 -6.11 -21.95 21.52
C LEU A 18 -5.53 -22.12 20.10
N PRO A 19 -5.86 -21.28 19.10
CA PRO A 19 -5.24 -21.41 17.78
C PRO A 19 -3.75 -21.08 17.81
N ALA A 20 -3.30 -20.13 18.63
CA ALA A 20 -1.88 -19.80 18.76
C ALA A 20 -1.07 -21.00 19.31
N SER A 21 -1.58 -21.72 20.31
CA SER A 21 -0.88 -22.89 20.86
C SER A 21 -0.80 -24.04 19.85
N VAL A 22 -1.86 -24.27 19.06
CA VAL A 22 -1.85 -25.26 17.97
C VAL A 22 -0.81 -24.89 16.91
N LEU A 23 -0.76 -23.62 16.48
CA LEU A 23 0.23 -23.15 15.51
C LEU A 23 1.68 -23.29 16.02
N VAL A 24 1.92 -23.01 17.31
CA VAL A 24 3.25 -23.18 17.92
C VAL A 24 3.64 -24.65 18.00
N HIS A 25 2.71 -25.54 18.38
CA HIS A 25 2.96 -26.97 18.40
C HIS A 25 3.33 -27.50 17.01
N ASP A 26 2.56 -27.13 15.98
CA ASP A 26 2.82 -27.55 14.60
C ASP A 26 4.13 -26.97 14.06
N ALA A 27 4.47 -25.74 14.42
CA ALA A 27 5.75 -25.12 14.05
C ALA A 27 6.94 -25.86 14.68
N LEU A 28 6.84 -26.28 15.95
CA LEU A 28 7.88 -27.06 16.62
C LEU A 28 8.01 -28.47 16.02
N ALA A 29 6.89 -29.10 15.68
CA ALA A 29 6.88 -30.43 15.05
C ALA A 29 7.50 -30.44 13.65
N HIS A 30 7.44 -29.32 12.92
CA HIS A 30 7.94 -29.21 11.53
C HIS A 30 9.17 -28.29 11.39
N VAL A 31 9.99 -28.13 12.43
CA VAL A 31 11.21 -27.29 12.41
C VAL A 31 12.14 -27.63 11.24
N ALA A 32 12.27 -28.91 10.89
CA ALA A 32 13.10 -29.34 9.77
C ALA A 32 12.66 -28.74 8.42
N ALA A 33 11.35 -28.53 8.22
CA ALA A 33 10.82 -27.87 7.01
C ALA A 33 11.13 -26.37 6.99
N GLY A 34 11.24 -25.71 8.14
CA GLY A 34 11.64 -24.30 8.25
C GLY A 34 13.13 -24.05 7.99
N LEU A 35 13.97 -25.09 8.04
CA LEU A 35 15.40 -25.03 7.72
C LEU A 35 15.70 -25.35 6.25
N ALA A 36 14.68 -25.75 5.48
CA ALA A 36 14.83 -26.13 4.09
C ALA A 36 15.10 -24.89 3.20
N PRO A 37 16.01 -24.95 2.22
CA PRO A 37 16.31 -23.83 1.32
C PRO A 37 15.08 -23.29 0.57
N GLU A 38 14.13 -24.17 0.24
CA GLU A 38 12.90 -23.85 -0.47
C GLU A 38 12.00 -22.92 0.35
N PHE A 39 11.95 -23.13 1.68
CA PHE A 39 11.21 -22.25 2.58
C PHE A 39 11.77 -20.83 2.55
N TRP A 40 13.11 -20.70 2.59
CA TRP A 40 13.75 -19.39 2.57
C TRP A 40 13.58 -18.68 1.22
N GLN A 41 13.64 -19.41 0.11
CA GLN A 41 13.33 -18.87 -1.21
C GLN A 41 11.89 -18.38 -1.30
N ALA A 42 10.93 -19.16 -0.82
CA ALA A 42 9.52 -18.76 -0.77
C ALA A 42 9.33 -17.51 0.10
N ALA A 43 9.95 -17.47 1.28
CA ALA A 43 9.89 -16.33 2.19
C ALA A 43 10.46 -15.06 1.56
N LEU A 44 11.61 -15.15 0.88
CA LEU A 44 12.21 -14.03 0.16
C LEU A 44 11.34 -13.55 -1.01
N ASN A 45 10.79 -14.46 -1.81
CA ASN A 45 9.87 -14.11 -2.87
C ASN A 45 8.65 -13.36 -2.32
N SER A 46 8.01 -13.89 -1.26
CA SER A 46 6.88 -13.22 -0.61
C SER A 46 7.26 -11.83 -0.06
N LEU A 47 8.44 -11.70 0.55
CA LEU A 47 8.93 -10.41 1.06
C LEU A 47 9.18 -9.41 -0.07
N LEU A 48 9.79 -9.83 -1.18
CA LEU A 48 10.03 -8.98 -2.34
C LEU A 48 8.72 -8.53 -2.99
N LEU A 49 7.76 -9.45 -3.18
CA LEU A 49 6.44 -9.11 -3.71
C LEU A 49 5.68 -8.15 -2.79
N ALA A 50 5.69 -8.40 -1.48
CA ALA A 50 5.04 -7.52 -0.51
C ALA A 50 5.71 -6.14 -0.45
N GLY A 51 7.05 -6.09 -0.50
CA GLY A 51 7.82 -4.85 -0.53
C GLY A 51 7.54 -4.02 -1.78
N ALA A 52 7.53 -4.64 -2.95
CA ALA A 52 7.18 -3.98 -4.21
C ALA A 52 5.75 -3.41 -4.16
N ALA A 53 4.78 -4.20 -3.71
CA ALA A 53 3.40 -3.76 -3.54
C ALA A 53 3.27 -2.61 -2.53
N ALA A 54 4.01 -2.63 -1.43
CA ALA A 54 4.01 -1.56 -0.43
C ALA A 54 4.52 -0.24 -1.00
N VAL A 55 5.62 -0.27 -1.76
CA VAL A 55 6.16 0.93 -2.42
C VAL A 55 5.15 1.52 -3.41
N LEU A 56 4.53 0.68 -4.24
CA LEU A 56 3.51 1.12 -5.19
C LEU A 56 2.28 1.68 -4.47
N ALA A 57 1.78 0.99 -3.43
CA ALA A 57 0.61 1.42 -2.67
C ALA A 57 0.84 2.78 -1.98
N VAL A 58 2.01 2.98 -1.37
CA VAL A 58 2.38 4.28 -0.77
C VAL A 58 2.51 5.35 -1.86
N GLY A 59 3.14 5.04 -2.99
CA GLY A 59 3.26 5.97 -4.12
C GLY A 59 1.89 6.46 -4.61
N PHE A 60 0.96 5.54 -4.88
CA PHE A 60 -0.41 5.88 -5.28
C PHE A 60 -1.17 6.63 -4.17
N ALA A 61 -1.01 6.23 -2.91
CA ALA A 61 -1.62 6.90 -1.76
C ALA A 61 -1.17 8.36 -1.64
N VAL A 62 0.13 8.63 -1.81
CA VAL A 62 0.67 9.99 -1.81
C VAL A 62 0.08 10.81 -2.95
N VAL A 63 0.09 10.29 -4.18
CA VAL A 63 -0.49 11.00 -5.33
C VAL A 63 -1.96 11.35 -5.09
N LEU A 64 -2.74 10.38 -4.61
CA LEU A 64 -4.17 10.56 -4.37
C LEU A 64 -4.46 11.53 -3.23
N ALA A 65 -3.75 11.42 -2.10
CA ALA A 65 -3.89 12.31 -0.96
C ALA A 65 -3.53 13.75 -1.31
N TYR A 66 -2.47 13.97 -2.09
CA TYR A 66 -2.11 15.31 -2.57
C TYR A 66 -3.12 15.85 -3.58
N ALA A 67 -3.61 15.02 -4.50
CA ALA A 67 -4.62 15.43 -5.47
C ALA A 67 -5.90 15.92 -4.76
N ARG A 68 -6.33 15.23 -3.68
CA ARG A 68 -7.46 15.65 -2.84
C ARG A 68 -7.24 16.98 -2.14
N ARG A 69 -6.03 17.25 -1.62
CA ARG A 69 -5.71 18.52 -0.93
C ARG A 69 -5.66 19.70 -1.91
N GLN A 70 -5.18 19.48 -3.13
CA GLN A 70 -5.02 20.52 -4.13
C GLN A 70 -6.33 20.86 -4.86
N THR A 71 -7.23 19.90 -5.04
CA THR A 71 -8.35 20.05 -5.98
C THR A 71 -9.70 19.80 -5.30
N ARG A 72 -10.66 20.72 -5.47
CA ARG A 72 -12.06 20.53 -5.02
C ARG A 72 -12.93 19.73 -6.01
N SER A 73 -12.32 19.04 -6.98
CA SER A 73 -13.04 18.29 -8.00
C SER A 73 -13.77 17.09 -7.39
N LYS A 74 -15.05 16.95 -7.70
CA LYS A 74 -15.87 15.79 -7.30
C LYS A 74 -15.28 14.47 -7.79
N LEU A 75 -14.59 14.49 -8.94
CA LEU A 75 -13.99 13.29 -9.54
C LEU A 75 -12.82 12.78 -8.70
N ILE A 76 -11.96 13.68 -8.19
CA ILE A 76 -10.86 13.33 -7.29
C ILE A 76 -11.38 12.85 -5.93
N GLN A 77 -12.47 13.44 -5.43
CA GLN A 77 -13.12 12.96 -4.21
C GLN A 77 -13.71 11.55 -4.40
N ALA A 78 -14.36 11.28 -5.53
CA ALA A 78 -14.84 9.93 -5.84
C ALA A 78 -13.68 8.94 -6.03
N ALA A 79 -12.60 9.31 -6.72
CA ALA A 79 -11.42 8.46 -6.88
C ALA A 79 -10.78 8.10 -5.53
N SER A 80 -10.85 9.00 -4.54
CA SER A 80 -10.31 8.75 -3.20
C SER A 80 -11.11 7.78 -2.33
N THR A 81 -12.37 7.49 -2.68
CA THR A 81 -13.16 6.48 -1.96
C THR A 81 -13.01 5.08 -2.55
N LEU A 82 -12.53 4.95 -3.80
CA LEU A 82 -12.29 3.66 -4.45
C LEU A 82 -11.37 2.74 -3.65
N PRO A 83 -10.24 3.19 -3.07
CA PRO A 83 -9.39 2.33 -2.27
C PRO A 83 -10.15 1.65 -1.12
N ALA A 84 -11.09 2.35 -0.47
CA ALA A 84 -11.82 1.81 0.68
C ALA A 84 -12.64 0.54 0.35
N ILE A 85 -12.99 0.32 -0.92
CA ILE A 85 -13.66 -0.90 -1.39
C ILE A 85 -12.82 -2.15 -1.06
N SER A 86 -11.49 -2.03 -1.04
CA SER A 86 -10.58 -3.14 -0.71
C SER A 86 -10.73 -3.68 0.72
N TYR A 87 -11.34 -2.93 1.64
CA TYR A 87 -11.67 -3.42 2.99
C TYR A 87 -12.94 -4.27 3.01
N ALA A 88 -13.86 -4.05 2.07
CA ALA A 88 -15.12 -4.78 2.00
C ALA A 88 -14.99 -6.09 1.21
N VAL A 89 -14.05 -6.16 0.26
CA VAL A 89 -13.89 -7.31 -0.62
C VAL A 89 -13.01 -8.39 0.01
N PRO A 90 -13.50 -9.64 0.16
CA PRO A 90 -12.67 -10.78 0.56
C PRO A 90 -11.51 -11.00 -0.41
N GLY A 91 -10.32 -11.38 0.08
CA GLY A 91 -9.12 -11.49 -0.75
C GLY A 91 -9.27 -12.44 -1.96
N THR A 92 -10.04 -13.53 -1.79
CA THR A 92 -10.35 -14.47 -2.87
C THR A 92 -11.22 -13.83 -3.96
N VAL A 93 -12.21 -13.03 -3.58
CA VAL A 93 -13.08 -12.32 -4.51
C VAL A 93 -12.28 -11.26 -5.28
N LEU A 94 -11.36 -10.56 -4.61
CA LEU A 94 -10.47 -9.60 -5.27
C LEU A 94 -9.58 -10.29 -6.31
N ALA A 95 -9.02 -11.45 -5.97
CA ALA A 95 -8.16 -12.21 -6.88
C ALA A 95 -8.92 -12.66 -8.13
N VAL A 96 -10.08 -13.32 -7.96
CA VAL A 96 -10.91 -13.78 -9.10
C VAL A 96 -11.42 -12.59 -9.91
N GLY A 97 -11.87 -11.53 -9.23
CA GLY A 97 -12.38 -10.32 -9.87
C GLY A 97 -11.31 -9.55 -10.67
N LEU A 98 -10.04 -9.65 -10.29
CA LEU A 98 -8.92 -9.05 -11.03
C LEU A 98 -8.42 -9.96 -12.17
N LEU A 99 -8.42 -11.27 -11.97
CA LEU A 99 -7.88 -12.22 -12.96
C LEU A 99 -8.65 -12.19 -14.29
N ILE A 100 -9.99 -12.11 -14.24
CA ILE A 100 -10.82 -12.11 -15.45
C ILE A 100 -10.49 -10.91 -16.38
N PRO A 101 -10.54 -9.64 -15.91
CA PRO A 101 -10.20 -8.50 -16.75
C PRO A 101 -8.71 -8.43 -17.10
N LEU A 102 -7.82 -8.92 -16.22
CA LEU A 102 -6.39 -8.95 -16.52
C LEU A 102 -6.07 -9.96 -17.62
N ALA A 103 -6.71 -11.13 -17.60
CA ALA A 103 -6.57 -12.14 -18.64
C ALA A 103 -7.17 -11.69 -19.97
N SER A 104 -8.30 -10.97 -19.97
CA SER A 104 -8.86 -10.43 -21.21
C SER A 104 -7.97 -9.34 -21.81
N LEU A 105 -7.36 -8.49 -20.98
CA LEU A 105 -6.37 -7.51 -21.42
C LEU A 105 -5.13 -8.19 -22.02
N ASP A 106 -4.57 -9.20 -21.34
CA ASP A 106 -3.43 -9.98 -21.84
C ASP A 106 -3.71 -10.57 -23.22
N ASN A 107 -4.87 -11.22 -23.38
CA ASN A 107 -5.27 -11.82 -24.65
C ASN A 107 -5.46 -10.79 -25.77
N GLY A 108 -5.96 -9.59 -25.43
CA GLY A 108 -6.10 -8.49 -26.38
C GLY A 108 -4.75 -7.92 -26.84
N ILE A 109 -3.82 -7.73 -25.90
CA ILE A 109 -2.44 -7.29 -26.20
C ILE A 109 -1.73 -8.35 -27.04
N ASP A 110 -1.90 -9.62 -26.71
CA ASP A 110 -1.28 -10.71 -27.44
C ASP A 110 -1.85 -10.83 -28.87
N ALA A 111 -3.16 -10.63 -29.07
CA ALA A 111 -3.76 -10.54 -30.40
C ALA A 111 -3.21 -9.35 -31.22
N LEU A 112 -2.97 -8.21 -30.57
CA LEU A 112 -2.40 -7.03 -31.21
C LEU A 112 -0.91 -7.25 -31.57
N MET A 113 -0.12 -7.83 -30.67
CA MET A 113 1.29 -8.16 -30.90
C MET A 113 1.46 -9.21 -32.00
N ARG A 114 0.60 -10.23 -32.03
CA ARG A 114 0.60 -11.22 -33.13
C ARG A 114 0.26 -10.58 -34.47
N SER A 115 -0.70 -9.64 -34.51
CA SER A 115 -1.09 -8.99 -35.77
C SER A 115 -0.08 -7.97 -36.28
N LEU A 116 0.65 -7.29 -35.39
CA LEU A 116 1.64 -6.27 -35.77
C LEU A 116 3.06 -6.83 -35.98
N PHE A 117 3.48 -7.78 -35.14
CA PHE A 117 4.88 -8.23 -35.07
C PHE A 117 5.06 -9.74 -35.29
N GLY A 118 3.98 -10.52 -35.44
CA GLY A 118 4.04 -11.98 -35.60
C GLY A 118 4.58 -12.73 -34.37
N LEU A 119 4.76 -12.03 -33.24
CA LEU A 119 5.29 -12.57 -31.99
C LEU A 119 4.12 -12.87 -31.04
N SER A 120 4.08 -14.08 -30.47
CA SER A 120 3.18 -14.39 -29.37
C SER A 120 3.86 -14.01 -28.06
N THR A 121 3.33 -12.97 -27.43
CA THR A 121 3.73 -12.50 -26.10
C THR A 121 3.24 -13.40 -24.97
N GLY A 122 2.20 -14.21 -25.20
CA GLY A 122 1.60 -15.05 -24.16
C GLY A 122 0.95 -14.24 -23.04
N LEU A 123 0.68 -14.87 -21.89
CA LEU A 123 0.11 -14.21 -20.70
C LEU A 123 1.18 -13.41 -19.94
N LEU A 124 1.50 -12.22 -20.41
CA LEU A 124 2.56 -11.39 -19.81
C LEU A 124 2.20 -10.88 -18.41
N PHE A 125 0.96 -10.42 -18.19
CA PHE A 125 0.56 -9.81 -16.91
C PHE A 125 -0.06 -10.81 -15.95
N SER A 126 -0.87 -11.75 -16.46
CA SER A 126 -1.56 -12.79 -15.69
C SER A 126 -0.65 -13.98 -15.37
N GLY A 127 0.33 -14.29 -16.22
CA GLY A 127 1.27 -15.39 -16.03
C GLY A 127 2.49 -15.07 -15.18
N THR A 128 2.67 -13.81 -14.74
CA THR A 128 3.84 -13.35 -13.98
C THR A 128 3.46 -12.86 -12.58
N ALA A 129 4.46 -12.54 -11.76
CA ALA A 129 4.27 -11.95 -10.42
C ALA A 129 3.52 -10.60 -10.44
N PHE A 130 3.34 -9.99 -11.61
CA PHE A 130 2.63 -8.72 -11.77
C PHE A 130 1.21 -8.77 -11.24
N ALA A 131 0.44 -9.81 -11.57
CA ALA A 131 -0.94 -9.96 -11.09
C ALA A 131 -1.02 -9.96 -9.55
N ILE A 132 -0.06 -10.62 -8.90
CA ILE A 132 0.02 -10.70 -7.43
C ILE A 132 0.36 -9.33 -6.83
N VAL A 133 1.36 -8.64 -7.39
CA VAL A 133 1.75 -7.30 -6.95
C VAL A 133 0.61 -6.31 -7.13
N LEU A 134 -0.12 -6.38 -8.25
CA LEU A 134 -1.29 -5.54 -8.51
C LEU A 134 -2.41 -5.82 -7.49
N ALA A 135 -2.72 -7.09 -7.24
CA ALA A 135 -3.73 -7.48 -6.25
C ALA A 135 -3.38 -6.99 -4.84
N TYR A 136 -2.13 -7.16 -4.42
CA TYR A 136 -1.64 -6.64 -3.13
C TYR A 136 -1.68 -5.12 -3.07
N THR A 137 -1.28 -4.44 -4.14
CA THR A 137 -1.33 -2.98 -4.21
C THR A 137 -2.76 -2.49 -3.98
N ILE A 138 -3.74 -3.05 -4.71
CA ILE A 138 -5.17 -2.71 -4.54
C ILE A 138 -5.63 -3.01 -3.10
N ARG A 139 -5.23 -4.16 -2.54
CA ARG A 139 -5.65 -4.61 -1.20
C ARG A 139 -5.14 -3.70 -0.08
N PHE A 140 -3.93 -3.15 -0.22
CA PHE A 140 -3.27 -2.33 0.80
C PHE A 140 -3.30 -0.83 0.51
N LEU A 141 -3.88 -0.41 -0.63
CA LEU A 141 -3.97 1.00 -1.00
C LEU A 141 -4.79 1.81 0.00
N ALA A 142 -5.88 1.26 0.53
CA ALA A 142 -6.72 1.96 1.51
C ALA A 142 -5.98 2.24 2.83
N ALA A 143 -5.23 1.23 3.31
CA ALA A 143 -4.42 1.36 4.52
C ALA A 143 -3.33 2.41 4.33
N SER A 144 -2.67 2.39 3.17
CA SER A 144 -1.61 3.34 2.81
C SER A 144 -2.17 4.76 2.70
N LEU A 145 -3.32 4.93 2.03
CA LEU A 145 -3.99 6.22 1.91
C LEU A 145 -4.37 6.79 3.28
N GLY A 146 -4.97 5.97 4.15
CA GLY A 146 -5.31 6.40 5.52
C GLY A 146 -4.09 6.83 6.33
N ALA A 147 -2.98 6.09 6.22
CA ALA A 147 -1.72 6.44 6.89
C ALA A 147 -1.13 7.76 6.36
N VAL A 148 -1.13 7.95 5.04
CA VAL A 148 -0.63 9.19 4.40
C VAL A 148 -1.52 10.38 4.75
N GLU A 149 -2.85 10.23 4.73
CA GLU A 149 -3.79 11.30 5.09
C GLU A 149 -3.70 11.67 6.57
N ALA A 150 -3.58 10.68 7.47
CA ALA A 150 -3.33 10.91 8.89
C ALA A 150 -1.99 11.60 9.15
N GLY A 151 -1.03 11.40 8.25
CA GLY A 151 0.20 12.17 8.24
C GLY A 151 -0.03 13.62 7.79
N LEU A 152 -0.57 13.81 6.60
CA LEU A 152 -0.77 15.14 6.01
C LEU A 152 -1.70 16.02 6.85
N SER A 153 -2.63 15.44 7.60
CA SER A 153 -3.53 16.18 8.51
C SER A 153 -2.79 16.89 9.64
N LYS A 154 -1.57 16.43 10.01
CA LYS A 154 -0.71 17.09 10.99
C LYS A 154 -0.08 18.38 10.46
N ILE A 155 -0.03 18.55 9.14
CA ILE A 155 0.58 19.72 8.49
C ILE A 155 -0.54 20.71 8.13
N SER A 156 -0.45 21.91 8.70
CA SER A 156 -1.45 22.97 8.46
C SER A 156 -1.46 23.39 6.99
N HIS A 157 -2.67 23.57 6.44
CA HIS A 157 -2.88 24.10 5.07
C HIS A 157 -2.22 25.48 4.86
N ASN A 158 -1.95 26.24 5.93
CA ASN A 158 -1.28 27.53 5.85
C ASN A 158 0.18 27.42 5.38
N ILE A 159 0.87 26.32 5.73
CA ILE A 159 2.24 26.06 5.29
C ILE A 159 2.25 25.78 3.78
N ASP A 160 1.26 25.03 3.29
CA ASP A 160 1.10 24.75 1.86
C ASP A 160 0.71 26.00 1.06
N ALA A 161 -0.04 26.92 1.66
CA ALA A 161 -0.36 28.21 1.05
C ALA A 161 0.89 29.10 0.95
N ALA A 162 1.68 29.21 2.03
CA ALA A 162 2.89 30.03 2.07
C ALA A 162 3.95 29.56 1.06
N ALA A 163 4.21 28.25 0.98
CA ALA A 163 5.21 27.73 0.04
C ALA A 163 4.76 27.83 -1.44
N ARG A 164 3.45 27.81 -1.73
CA ARG A 164 2.95 28.16 -3.08
C ARG A 164 3.15 29.63 -3.43
N THR A 165 2.95 30.55 -2.48
CA THR A 165 3.25 31.97 -2.70
C THR A 165 4.74 32.24 -2.90
N LEU A 166 5.62 31.42 -2.30
CA LEU A 166 7.06 31.44 -2.55
C LEU A 166 7.51 30.74 -3.86
N GLY A 167 6.57 30.23 -4.68
CA GLY A 167 6.87 29.64 -5.98
C GLY A 167 7.27 28.15 -5.96
N ALA A 168 7.13 27.46 -4.82
CA ALA A 168 7.44 26.03 -4.75
C ALA A 168 6.42 25.19 -5.53
N SER A 169 6.92 24.28 -6.36
CA SER A 169 6.09 23.29 -7.06
C SER A 169 5.57 22.20 -6.10
N VAL A 170 4.49 21.49 -6.50
CA VAL A 170 3.84 20.47 -5.65
C VAL A 170 4.78 19.32 -5.28
N SER A 171 5.63 18.91 -6.24
CA SER A 171 6.68 17.91 -6.01
C SER A 171 7.76 18.45 -5.08
N GLU A 172 8.18 19.70 -5.23
CA GLU A 172 9.12 20.33 -4.30
C GLU A 172 8.55 20.46 -2.89
N MET A 173 7.26 20.75 -2.74
CA MET A 173 6.62 20.80 -1.44
C MET A 173 6.61 19.42 -0.76
N LEU A 174 6.29 18.36 -1.51
CA LEU A 174 6.33 16.98 -1.03
C LEU A 174 7.74 16.57 -0.57
N PHE A 175 8.77 16.81 -1.39
CA PHE A 175 10.14 16.37 -1.10
C PHE A 175 10.93 17.31 -0.17
N LYS A 176 10.73 18.62 -0.24
CA LYS A 176 11.49 19.63 0.52
C LYS A 176 10.80 20.12 1.79
N VAL A 177 9.48 20.00 1.92
CA VAL A 177 8.75 20.51 3.10
C VAL A 177 8.13 19.36 3.89
N HIS A 178 7.44 18.44 3.23
CA HIS A 178 6.73 17.35 3.91
C HIS A 178 7.67 16.20 4.31
N LEU A 179 8.57 15.76 3.43
CA LEU A 179 9.53 14.69 3.74
C LEU A 179 10.44 14.98 4.95
N PRO A 180 11.03 16.20 5.10
CA PRO A 180 11.87 16.52 6.26
C PRO A 180 11.09 16.62 7.58
N CYS A 181 9.80 16.95 7.53
CA CYS A 181 8.94 16.94 8.72
C CYS A 181 8.64 15.53 9.25
N TYR A 182 8.75 14.51 8.39
CA TYR A 182 8.59 13.09 8.76
C TYR A 182 9.90 12.41 9.18
N GLY A 183 11.06 12.98 8.84
CA GLY A 183 12.35 12.46 9.24
C GLY A 183 12.63 12.71 10.73
N PRO A 184 13.41 11.83 11.42
CA PRO A 184 13.76 11.97 12.84
C PRO A 184 14.66 13.18 13.16
N ARG A 185 14.82 14.12 12.22
CA ARG A 185 15.75 15.25 12.31
C ARG A 185 14.99 16.56 12.16
N SER A 186 14.25 16.91 13.20
CA SER A 186 13.94 18.31 13.54
C SER A 186 15.23 19.04 13.93
N ALA A 187 16.15 19.23 12.97
CA ALA A 187 17.19 20.22 13.13
C ALA A 187 16.60 21.56 12.67
N PRO A 188 16.36 22.54 13.57
CA PRO A 188 15.95 23.87 13.12
C PRO A 188 17.04 24.43 12.19
N PRO A 189 16.68 25.09 11.07
CA PRO A 189 17.66 25.72 10.22
C PRO A 189 18.40 26.79 11.02
N ARG A 190 19.71 26.61 11.21
CA ARG A 190 20.61 27.67 11.68
C ARG A 190 20.63 28.76 10.60
N SER A 191 19.92 29.84 10.87
CA SER A 191 19.81 31.09 10.11
C SER A 191 18.73 31.12 9.00
N LEU A 192 17.74 31.99 9.22
CA LEU A 192 16.73 32.39 8.24
C LEU A 192 17.29 33.21 7.07
N SER A 193 18.55 33.66 7.13
CA SER A 193 19.13 34.60 6.16
C SER A 193 19.55 33.98 4.82
N SER A 194 19.59 32.65 4.70
CA SER A 194 19.93 31.96 3.44
C SER A 194 18.72 31.56 2.59
N TRP A 195 17.49 31.79 3.08
CA TRP A 195 16.26 31.41 2.36
C TRP A 195 15.69 32.52 1.46
N ILE A 196 16.23 33.74 1.53
CA ILE A 196 15.80 34.90 0.73
C ILE A 196 16.96 35.37 -0.18
N ARG A 197 17.72 34.43 -0.73
CA ARG A 197 18.63 34.72 -1.84
C ARG A 197 18.69 33.56 -2.82
#